data_AF-A0A0V1GE01-F1
#
_entry.id   AF-A0A0V1GE01-F1
#
_cell.length_a   1.000
_cell.length_b   1.000
_cell.length_c   1.000
_cell.angle_alpha   90.00
_cell.angle_beta   90.00
_cell.angle_gamma   90.00
#
_symmetry.space_group_name_H-M   'P 1'
#
loop_
_entity.id
_entity.type
_entity.pdbx_description
1 polymer ?
#
loop_
_entity_poly.entity_id
_entity_poly.type
_entity_poly.pdbx_seq_one_letter_code
_entity_poly.pdbx_strand_id
1 'polypeptide(L)' 'LLLWKLFWGTSLNEQLDSGLKLQADLLGILLRFRRFRVALQSDIAKMFLQVGLREEDRDVCRFLWRKDGPGGPIA' A
#
# COMPACT_ATOMS: atom_id res chain seq x y z
N LEU A 1 -5.79 0.46 -8.98
CA LEU A 1 -5.10 -0.83 -9.20
C LEU A 1 -4.63 -1.07 -10.64
N LEU A 2 -5.06 -0.29 -11.65
CA LEU A 2 -4.62 -0.42 -13.05
C LEU A 2 -3.47 0.51 -13.48
N LEU A 3 -2.91 1.30 -12.55
CA LEU A 3 -1.93 2.35 -12.87
C LEU A 3 -0.46 1.91 -12.79
N TRP A 4 -0.18 0.67 -12.37
CA TRP A 4 1.18 0.17 -12.14
C TRP A 4 1.72 -0.73 -13.26
N LYS A 5 1.01 -0.85 -14.39
CA LYS A 5 1.29 -1.86 -15.42
C LYS A 5 2.32 -1.47 -16.49
N LEU A 6 3.00 -0.33 -16.38
CA LEU A 6 3.70 0.25 -17.53
C LEU A 6 5.13 0.70 -17.20
N PHE A 7 6.02 -0.26 -16.97
CA PHE A 7 7.41 -0.17 -17.43
C PHE A 7 7.82 -1.56 -17.95
N TRP A 8 8.13 -1.70 -19.23
CA TRP A 8 8.66 -2.94 -19.85
C TRP A 8 7.77 -4.19 -19.76
N GLY A 9 6.46 -4.02 -19.57
CA GLY A 9 5.49 -5.11 -19.56
C GLY A 9 5.33 -5.82 -18.21
N THR A 10 6.04 -5.39 -17.17
CA THR A 10 5.89 -5.90 -15.80
C THR A 10 5.50 -4.77 -14.83
N SER A 11 4.92 -5.13 -13.69
CA SER A 11 4.59 -4.17 -12.63
C SER A 11 5.58 -4.25 -11.47
N LEU A 12 5.74 -3.15 -10.71
CA LEU A 12 6.57 -3.14 -9.51
C LEU A 12 6.20 -4.27 -8.54
N ASN A 13 4.90 -4.55 -8.37
CA ASN A 13 4.41 -5.61 -7.49
C ASN A 13 4.83 -7.02 -7.94
N GLU A 14 5.12 -7.24 -9.22
CA GLU A 14 5.63 -8.52 -9.73
C GLU A 14 7.14 -8.67 -9.52
N GLN A 15 7.85 -7.57 -9.30
CA GLN A 15 9.30 -7.55 -9.10
C GLN A 15 9.69 -7.54 -7.60
N LEU A 16 8.75 -7.20 -6.72
CA LEU A 16 8.96 -7.17 -5.27
C LEU A 16 8.73 -8.56 -4.64
N ASP A 17 9.61 -8.94 -3.72
CA ASP A 17 9.37 -10.09 -2.85
C ASP A 17 8.28 -9.73 -1.81
N SER A 18 7.23 -10.55 -1.76
CA SER A 18 6.08 -10.34 -0.87
C SER A 18 6.41 -10.47 0.62
N GLY A 19 7.51 -11.15 0.95
CA GLY A 19 7.90 -11.43 2.32
C GLY A 19 6.84 -12.22 3.10
N LEU A 20 6.94 -12.19 4.43
CA LEU A 20 6.02 -12.91 5.31
C LEU A 20 4.72 -12.14 5.54
N LYS A 21 3.62 -12.88 5.69
CA LYS A 21 2.32 -12.34 6.08
C LYS A 21 2.36 -11.87 7.55
N LEU A 22 2.49 -10.56 7.76
CA LEU A 22 2.50 -9.95 9.10
C LEU A 22 1.10 -9.65 9.64
N GLN A 23 0.05 -9.71 8.81
CA GLN A 23 -1.32 -9.43 9.26
C GLN A 23 -1.82 -10.53 10.19
N ALA A 24 -2.29 -10.14 11.37
CA ALA A 24 -2.97 -11.05 12.28
C ALA A 24 -4.26 -11.60 11.65
N ASP A 25 -4.63 -12.82 12.04
CA ASP A 25 -5.84 -13.48 11.56
C ASP A 25 -7.10 -12.69 11.93
N LEU A 26 -7.88 -12.33 10.92
CA LEU A 26 -9.07 -11.48 11.08
C LEU A 26 -10.12 -12.15 11.95
N LEU A 27 -10.33 -13.46 11.80
CA LEU A 27 -11.31 -14.19 12.62
C LEU A 27 -10.90 -14.16 14.09
N GLY A 28 -9.64 -14.42 14.39
CA GLY A 28 -9.08 -14.32 15.73
C GLY A 28 -9.20 -12.92 16.33
N ILE A 29 -9.01 -11.86 15.53
CA ILE A 29 -9.24 -10.47 15.97
C ILE A 29 -10.71 -10.27 16.34
N LEU A 30 -11.65 -10.67 15.47
CA LEU A 30 -13.09 -10.49 15.69
C LEU A 30 -13.61 -11.26 16.91
N LEU A 31 -13.11 -12.47 17.15
CA LEU A 31 -13.45 -13.27 18.33
C LEU A 31 -12.99 -12.58 19.62
N ARG A 32 -11.76 -12.03 19.64
CA ARG A 32 -11.25 -11.27 20.81
C ARG A 32 -11.99 -9.95 21.01
N PHE A 33 -12.33 -9.27 19.92
CA PHE A 33 -13.08 -8.01 19.97
C PHE A 33 -14.46 -8.18 20.60
N ARG A 34 -15.12 -9.34 20.38
CA ARG A 34 -16.42 -9.68 20.99
C ARG A 34 -16.34 -10.16 22.44
N ARG A 35 -15.14 -10.36 23.00
CA ARG A 35 -14.97 -10.92 24.35
C ARG A 35 -15.52 -10.02 25.46
N PHE A 36 -15.54 -8.71 25.23
CA PHE A 36 -15.94 -7.72 26.22
C PHE A 36 -17.20 -6.98 25.80
N ARG A 37 -17.96 -6.47 26.78
CA ARG A 37 -19.22 -5.75 26.56
C ARG A 37 -19.04 -4.43 25.79
N VAL A 38 -17.88 -3.80 25.92
CA VAL A 38 -17.55 -2.52 25.31
C VAL A 38 -16.30 -2.71 24.47
N ALA A 39 -16.32 -2.18 23.26
CA ALA A 39 -15.20 -2.25 22.33
C ALA A 39 -14.82 -0.84 21.87
N LEU A 40 -13.51 -0.61 21.71
CA LEU A 40 -12.96 0.64 21.20
C LEU A 40 -12.39 0.40 19.80
N GLN A 41 -12.72 1.28 18.88
CA GLN A 41 -12.22 1.24 17.51
C GLN A 41 -11.80 2.64 17.08
N SER A 42 -10.70 2.72 16.34
CA SER A 42 -10.23 3.94 15.70
C SER A 42 -9.60 3.60 14.36
N ASP A 43 -9.54 4.57 13.46
CA ASP A 43 -8.86 4.46 12.17
C ASP A 43 -7.50 5.16 12.21
N ILE A 44 -6.50 4.56 11.57
CA ILE A 44 -5.20 5.22 11.36
C ILE A 44 -5.24 5.86 9.98
N ALA A 45 -5.63 7.13 9.95
CA ALA A 45 -5.70 7.90 8.72
C ALA A 45 -4.33 7.90 8.01
N LYS A 46 -4.34 7.55 6.72
CA LYS A 46 -3.15 7.52 5.86
C LYS A 46 -2.02 6.62 6.39
N MET A 47 -2.35 5.45 6.96
CA MET A 47 -1.38 4.57 7.62
C MET A 47 -0.07 4.32 6.85
N PHE A 48 -0.14 4.12 5.52
CA PHE A 48 1.06 3.86 4.70
C PHE A 48 2.01 5.05 4.61
N LEU A 49 1.52 6.28 4.76
CA LEU A 49 2.34 7.49 4.71
C LEU A 49 3.05 7.77 6.03
N GLN A 50 2.68 7.06 7.11
CA GLN A 50 3.34 7.20 8.41
C GLN A 50 4.59 6.33 8.53
N VAL A 51 4.83 5.42 7.56
CA VAL A 51 6.01 4.55 7.51
C VAL A 51 7.08 5.22 6.65
N GLY A 52 8.26 5.45 7.22
CA GLY A 52 9.40 6.01 6.50
C GLY A 52 10.02 4.99 5.54
N LEU A 53 10.36 5.42 4.33
CA LEU A 53 11.16 4.66 3.38
C LEU A 53 12.65 4.94 3.57
N ARG A 54 13.45 3.88 3.49
CA ARG A 54 14.91 3.98 3.37
C ARG A 54 15.27 4.80 2.15
N GLU A 55 16.37 5.55 2.20
CA GLU A 55 16.72 6.49 1.15
C GLU A 55 16.96 5.79 -0.19
N GLU A 56 17.59 4.61 -0.16
CA GLU A 56 17.86 3.77 -1.31
C GLU A 56 16.59 3.25 -2.03
N ASP A 57 15.47 3.14 -1.32
CA ASP A 57 14.22 2.54 -1.84
C ASP A 57 13.21 3.59 -2.34
N ARG A 58 13.46 4.90 -2.17
CA ARG A 58 12.47 5.94 -2.49
C ARG A 58 12.18 6.06 -3.99
N ASP A 59 13.16 5.72 -4.82
CA ASP A 59 13.09 5.93 -6.27
C ASP A 59 12.06 5.03 -6.96
N VAL A 60 11.84 3.82 -6.43
CA VAL A 60 10.83 2.89 -6.97
C VAL A 60 9.39 3.25 -6.57
N CYS A 61 9.21 4.13 -5.58
CA CYS A 61 7.90 4.62 -5.15
C CYS A 61 7.45 5.91 -5.87
N ARG A 62 8.18 6.37 -6.89
CA ARG A 62 7.82 7.56 -7.67
C ARG A 62 6.58 7.30 -8.53
N PHE A 63 5.78 8.35 -8.72
CA PHE A 63 4.60 8.31 -9.58
C PHE A 63 4.86 9.12 -10.85
N LEU A 64 4.43 8.58 -11.99
CA LEU A 64 4.40 9.35 -13.23
C LEU A 64 3.28 10.38 -13.17
N TRP A 65 3.63 11.66 -13.12
CA TRP A 65 2.67 12.75 -13.18
C TRP A 65 2.58 13.31 -14.61
N ARG A 66 1.39 13.33 -15.19
CA ARG A 66 1.12 13.94 -16.50
C ARG A 66 0.24 15.15 -16.29
N LYS A 67 0.69 16.32 -16.75
CA LYS A 67 0.00 17.59 -16.55
C LYS A 67 -1.39 17.61 -17.19
N ASP A 68 -1.53 16.97 -18.35
CA ASP A 68 -2.76 16.99 -19.16
C ASP A 68 -3.59 15.69 -19.02
N GLY A 69 -3.33 14.90 -17.97
CA GLY A 69 -4.05 13.65 -17.72
C GLY A 69 -3.55 12.44 -18.53
N PRO A 70 -4.30 11.32 -18.51
CA PRO A 70 -3.92 10.09 -19.22
C PRO A 70 -3.82 10.34 -20.73
N GLY A 71 -2.63 10.20 -21.31
CA GLY A 71 -2.35 10.48 -22.72
C GLY A 71 -1.61 11.80 -22.97
N GLY A 72 -1.53 12.70 -21.98
CA GLY A 72 -0.70 13.91 -22.05
C GLY A 72 0.80 13.61 -22.06
N PRO A 73 1.64 14.58 -22.50
CA PRO A 73 3.09 14.44 -22.45
C PRO A 73 3.57 14.20 -21.01
N ILE A 74 4.61 13.38 -20.88
CA ILE A 74 5.32 13.19 -19.62
C ILE A 74 6.09 14.50 -19.36
N ALA A 75 5.82 15.14 -18.23
CA ALA A 75 6.54 16.32 -17.78
C ALA A 75 7.85 15.94 -17.10
#